data_AF-A0A528XIC3-F1
#
_entry.id   AF-A0A528XIC3-F1
#
_cell.length_a   1.000
_cell.length_b   1.000
_cell.length_c   1.000
_cell.angle_alpha   90.00
_cell.angle_beta   90.00
_cell.angle_gamma   90.00
#
_symmetry.space_group_name_H-M   'P 1'
#
loop_
_entity.id
_entity.type
_entity.pdbx_description
1 polymer ?
#
loop_
_entity_poly.entity_id
_entity_poly.type
_entity_poly.pdbx_seq_one_letter_code
_entity_poly.pdbx_strand_id
1 'polypeptide(L)'
;GRLVQMIGAAASLDTLATLVQSAITAALSEASGAGLAALEEKAAHSSECLELLASVPPLADIIRYGEARKTETERLAGLLERLIIEGSIALPYAARDLDAQAASALMGALRKADEAIRLVEPDEHVLEAWRNGLAAVLDSSRSTALVAGCAAHLLYEAGHLSAQATADLLAKRLSPGTSVIDAAAFFEGFFSGAGQRLIYDEGLRGAVDAWLASLDEEAFVAHLPLLRRVFSNLDSMERRRLIEAVLGKRASLPAGLTPSPDGGEAWRRHFGLIGKLLAGEPSHG
;
A
#
# COMPACT_ATOMS: atom_id res chain seq x y z
N GLY A 1 -6.99 30.59 22.83
CA GLY A 1 -7.74 29.48 23.46
C GLY A 1 -6.90 28.20 23.49
N ARG A 2 -7.39 27.11 24.12
CA ARG A 2 -6.64 25.84 24.29
C ARG A 2 -6.08 25.27 22.96
N LEU A 3 -6.85 25.34 21.87
CA LEU A 3 -6.41 24.89 20.54
C LEU A 3 -5.21 25.68 19.98
N VAL A 4 -5.18 27.00 20.17
CA VAL A 4 -4.04 27.85 19.76
C VAL A 4 -2.77 27.48 20.53
N GLN A 5 -2.89 27.14 21.82
CA GLN A 5 -1.76 26.67 22.62
C GLN A 5 -1.26 25.30 22.14
N MET A 6 -2.17 24.39 21.77
CA MET A 6 -1.81 23.08 21.22
C MET A 6 -1.11 23.23 19.87
N ILE A 7 -1.57 24.13 19.01
CA ILE A 7 -0.94 24.47 17.73
C ILE A 7 0.50 24.96 17.96
N GLY A 8 0.70 25.90 18.89
CA GLY A 8 2.04 26.42 19.21
C GLY A 8 2.99 25.39 19.83
N ALA A 9 2.46 24.28 20.38
CA ALA A 9 3.23 23.20 20.97
C ALA A 9 3.40 21.98 20.02
N ALA A 10 2.80 22.01 18.82
CA ALA A 10 2.80 20.87 17.91
C ALA A 10 4.20 20.60 17.34
N ALA A 11 4.77 19.44 17.70
CA ALA A 11 6.12 19.06 17.31
C ALA A 11 6.20 18.44 15.92
N SER A 12 5.09 18.03 15.31
CA SER A 12 5.07 17.37 13.99
C SER A 12 3.97 17.90 13.06
N LEU A 13 4.18 17.81 11.75
CA LEU A 13 3.23 18.27 10.72
C LEU A 13 1.92 17.48 10.75
N ASP A 14 1.95 16.17 11.03
CA ASP A 14 0.74 15.35 11.13
C ASP A 14 -0.17 15.83 12.26
N THR A 15 0.42 16.13 13.42
CA THR A 15 -0.30 16.64 14.58
C THR A 15 -0.84 18.03 14.28
N LEU A 16 -0.03 18.88 13.65
CA LEU A 16 -0.44 20.23 13.28
C LEU A 16 -1.56 20.23 12.24
N ALA A 17 -1.49 19.38 11.21
CA ALA A 17 -2.54 19.20 10.21
C ALA A 17 -3.85 18.72 10.84
N THR A 18 -3.77 17.78 11.79
CA THR A 18 -4.93 17.30 12.55
C THR A 18 -5.56 18.39 13.42
N LEU A 19 -4.73 19.24 14.03
CA LEU A 19 -5.20 20.38 14.83
C LEU A 19 -5.83 21.47 13.96
N VAL A 20 -5.26 21.74 12.78
CA VAL A 20 -5.83 22.65 11.79
C VAL A 20 -7.19 22.15 11.32
N GLN A 21 -7.30 20.86 10.97
CA GLN A 21 -8.57 20.22 10.64
C GLN A 21 -9.59 20.44 11.75
N SER A 22 -9.23 20.09 12.99
CA SER A 22 -10.10 20.26 14.16
C SER A 22 -10.55 21.72 14.37
N ALA A 23 -9.66 22.69 14.14
CA ALA A 23 -9.98 24.11 14.28
C ALA A 23 -10.95 24.59 13.20
N ILE A 24 -10.79 24.09 11.98
CA ILE A 24 -11.65 24.39 10.83
C ILE A 24 -13.04 23.77 11.04
N THR A 25 -13.12 22.47 11.38
CA THR A 25 -14.38 21.78 11.68
C THR A 25 -15.15 22.46 12.83
N ALA A 26 -14.43 23.03 13.80
CA ALA A 26 -15.01 23.77 14.93
C ALA A 26 -15.33 25.25 14.65
N ALA A 27 -15.15 25.73 13.41
CA ALA A 27 -15.34 27.12 12.99
C ALA A 27 -14.53 28.16 13.82
N LEU A 28 -13.34 27.78 14.29
CA LEU A 28 -12.47 28.63 15.10
C LEU A 28 -11.48 29.39 14.22
N SER A 29 -11.89 30.56 13.70
CA SER A 29 -11.10 31.33 12.71
C SER A 29 -9.71 31.76 13.19
N GLU A 30 -9.55 32.12 14.46
CA GLU A 30 -8.23 32.49 15.00
C GLU A 30 -7.28 31.28 15.10
N ALA A 31 -7.82 30.12 15.50
CA ALA A 31 -7.04 28.89 15.62
C ALA A 31 -6.68 28.29 14.26
N SER A 32 -7.60 28.31 13.29
CA SER A 32 -7.35 27.85 11.92
C SER A 32 -6.31 28.72 11.22
N GLY A 33 -6.40 30.04 11.34
CA GLY A 33 -5.39 30.96 10.79
C GLY A 33 -4.00 30.76 11.40
N ALA A 34 -3.90 30.64 12.73
CA ALA A 34 -2.64 30.38 13.40
C ALA A 34 -2.05 29.00 13.05
N GLY A 35 -2.91 27.98 12.95
CA GLY A 35 -2.50 26.63 12.60
C GLY A 35 -2.01 26.53 11.15
N LEU A 36 -2.68 27.20 10.21
CA LEU A 36 -2.26 27.23 8.81
C LEU A 36 -0.88 27.89 8.66
N ALA A 37 -0.65 29.03 9.31
CA ALA A 37 0.64 29.71 9.29
C ALA A 37 1.75 28.83 9.88
N ALA A 38 1.47 28.16 11.01
CA ALA A 38 2.42 27.22 11.61
C ALA A 38 2.69 26.02 10.68
N LEU A 39 1.70 25.55 9.93
CA LEU A 39 1.84 24.41 9.02
C LEU A 39 2.70 24.79 7.82
N GLU A 40 2.46 25.96 7.23
CA GLU A 40 3.31 26.52 6.17
C GLU A 40 4.76 26.71 6.64
N GLU A 41 4.96 27.28 7.83
CA GLU A 41 6.31 27.48 8.41
C GLU A 41 7.02 26.15 8.66
N LYS A 42 6.33 25.18 9.25
CA LYS A 42 6.91 23.88 9.56
C LYS A 42 7.18 23.07 8.29
N ALA A 43 6.28 23.10 7.32
CA ALA A 43 6.46 22.44 6.02
C ALA A 43 7.67 23.02 5.29
N ALA A 44 7.92 24.32 5.41
CA ALA A 44 9.11 24.94 4.84
C ALA A 44 10.44 24.44 5.43
N HIS A 45 10.43 23.82 6.61
CA HIS A 45 11.62 23.33 7.30
C HIS A 45 11.65 21.80 7.48
N SER A 46 10.60 21.07 7.11
CA SER A 46 10.58 19.61 7.19
C SER A 46 11.17 19.00 5.93
N SER A 47 12.15 18.12 6.10
CA SER A 47 12.70 17.28 5.04
C SER A 47 12.41 15.79 5.27
N GLU A 48 11.67 15.46 6.33
CA GLU A 48 11.40 14.08 6.70
C GLU A 48 10.23 13.53 5.89
N CYS A 49 10.52 12.67 4.91
CA CYS A 49 9.52 12.09 4.01
C CYS A 49 8.30 11.52 4.75
N LEU A 50 8.52 10.76 5.84
CA LEU A 50 7.42 10.18 6.61
C LEU A 50 6.46 11.25 7.16
N GLU A 51 7.01 12.34 7.66
CA GLU A 51 6.25 13.46 8.21
C GLU A 51 5.47 14.20 7.10
N LEU A 52 6.12 14.43 5.94
CA LEU A 52 5.48 15.00 4.76
C LEU A 52 4.28 14.15 4.31
N LEU A 53 4.47 12.84 4.13
CA LEU A 53 3.41 11.92 3.71
C LEU A 53 2.28 11.82 4.74
N ALA A 54 2.61 11.81 6.03
CA ALA A 54 1.60 11.72 7.10
C ALA A 54 0.72 12.97 7.20
N SER A 55 1.20 14.11 6.70
CA SER A 55 0.43 15.37 6.67
C SER A 55 -0.57 15.46 5.50
N VAL A 56 -0.39 14.67 4.43
CA VAL A 56 -1.23 14.71 3.22
C VAL A 56 -2.71 14.37 3.50
N PRO A 57 -3.06 13.26 4.19
CA PRO A 57 -4.46 12.87 4.42
C PRO A 57 -5.31 13.92 5.16
N PRO A 58 -4.90 14.47 6.32
CA PRO A 58 -5.72 15.46 7.01
C PRO A 58 -5.91 16.76 6.19
N LEU A 59 -4.91 17.18 5.39
CA LEU A 59 -5.03 18.32 4.49
C LEU A 59 -6.00 18.05 3.34
N ALA A 60 -5.92 16.86 2.75
CA ALA A 60 -6.82 16.40 1.70
C ALA A 60 -8.29 16.37 2.16
N ASP A 61 -8.55 15.89 3.37
CA ASP A 61 -9.91 15.86 3.93
C ASP A 61 -10.48 17.26 4.12
N ILE A 62 -9.69 18.23 4.62
CA ILE A 62 -10.16 19.62 4.76
C ILE A 62 -10.58 20.20 3.40
N ILE A 63 -9.78 19.97 2.37
CA ILE A 63 -10.05 20.47 1.01
C ILE A 63 -11.31 19.82 0.45
N ARG A 64 -11.42 18.49 0.55
CA ARG A 64 -12.49 17.71 -0.06
C ARG A 64 -13.85 17.96 0.59
N TYR A 65 -13.89 18.09 1.92
CA TYR A 65 -15.13 18.32 2.65
C TYR A 65 -15.53 19.80 2.73
N GLY A 66 -14.69 20.71 2.21
CA GLY A 66 -15.02 22.13 2.09
C GLY A 66 -15.25 22.79 3.45
N GLU A 67 -14.57 22.31 4.49
CA GLU A 67 -14.79 22.77 5.86
C GLU A 67 -14.21 24.18 6.10
N ALA A 68 -13.32 24.64 5.22
CA ALA A 68 -12.60 25.91 5.31
C ALA A 68 -13.20 27.02 4.43
N ARG A 69 -12.84 28.28 4.71
CA ARG A 69 -13.19 29.40 3.84
C ARG A 69 -12.42 29.30 2.51
N LYS A 70 -12.97 29.83 1.43
CA LYS A 70 -12.36 29.78 0.08
C LYS A 70 -10.87 30.15 0.04
N THR A 71 -10.47 31.25 0.69
CA THR A 71 -9.05 31.67 0.76
C THR A 71 -8.16 30.74 1.59
N GLU A 72 -8.71 30.04 2.58
CA GLU A 72 -7.98 29.03 3.35
C GLU A 72 -7.84 27.75 2.54
N THR A 73 -8.90 27.34 1.83
CA THR A 73 -8.88 26.20 0.90
C THR A 73 -7.84 26.39 -0.21
N GLU A 74 -7.76 27.57 -0.84
CA GLU A 74 -6.76 27.87 -1.89
C GLU A 74 -5.32 27.77 -1.36
N ARG A 75 -5.05 28.25 -0.14
CA ARG A 75 -3.73 28.12 0.49
C ARG A 75 -3.40 26.68 0.85
N LEU A 76 -4.36 25.96 1.42
CA LEU A 76 -4.22 24.55 1.77
C LEU A 76 -3.97 23.68 0.53
N ALA A 77 -4.64 23.98 -0.59
CA ALA A 77 -4.41 23.28 -1.86
C ALA A 77 -2.97 23.47 -2.34
N GLY A 78 -2.48 24.71 -2.41
CA GLY A 78 -1.08 24.96 -2.82
C GLY A 78 -0.04 24.35 -1.88
N LEU A 79 -0.33 24.32 -0.58
CA LEU A 79 0.51 23.66 0.42
C LEU A 79 0.50 22.13 0.27
N LEU A 80 -0.68 21.53 0.04
CA LEU A 80 -0.83 20.10 -0.20
C LEU A 80 -0.03 19.67 -1.45
N GLU A 81 -0.17 20.38 -2.56
CA GLU A 81 0.56 20.07 -3.80
C GLU A 81 2.08 20.12 -3.58
N ARG A 82 2.56 21.15 -2.88
CA ARG A 82 3.97 21.27 -2.51
C ARG A 82 4.46 20.08 -1.68
N LEU A 83 3.70 19.69 -0.65
CA LEU A 83 4.04 18.56 0.23
C LEU A 83 4.06 17.23 -0.54
N ILE A 84 3.14 17.03 -1.48
CA ILE A 84 3.13 15.85 -2.36
C ILE A 84 4.40 15.82 -3.20
N ILE A 85 4.77 16.93 -3.85
CA ILE A 85 5.97 17.01 -4.69
C ILE A 85 7.24 16.76 -3.85
N GLU A 86 7.39 17.46 -2.72
CA GLU A 86 8.56 17.30 -1.84
C GLU A 86 8.65 15.87 -1.27
N GLY A 87 7.52 15.31 -0.84
CA GLY A 87 7.43 13.92 -0.38
C GLY A 87 7.84 12.93 -1.48
N SER A 88 7.41 13.15 -2.72
CA SER A 88 7.75 12.32 -3.87
C SER A 88 9.25 12.32 -4.19
N ILE A 89 9.90 13.48 -4.06
CA ILE A 89 11.35 13.64 -4.28
C ILE A 89 12.13 12.94 -3.16
N ALA A 90 11.67 13.04 -1.91
CA ALA A 90 12.34 12.44 -0.76
C ALA A 90 12.13 10.92 -0.66
N LEU A 91 11.06 10.39 -1.25
CA LEU A 91 10.61 9.01 -1.09
C LEU A 91 11.67 7.95 -1.46
N PRO A 92 12.38 8.03 -2.61
CA PRO A 92 13.38 7.02 -2.98
C PRO A 92 14.58 6.96 -2.04
N TYR A 93 14.84 8.04 -1.30
CA TYR A 93 15.87 8.07 -0.26
C TYR A 93 15.34 7.50 1.05
N ALA A 94 14.13 7.92 1.45
CA ALA A 94 13.48 7.44 2.67
C ALA A 94 13.18 5.94 2.65
N ALA A 95 12.98 5.34 1.47
CA ALA A 95 12.70 3.92 1.31
C ALA A 95 13.94 3.01 1.45
N ARG A 96 15.14 3.54 1.71
CA ARG A 96 16.39 2.76 1.68
C ARG A 96 16.75 2.16 3.03
N ASP A 97 17.18 0.90 3.02
CA ASP A 97 17.83 0.22 4.15
C ASP A 97 17.09 0.36 5.50
N LEU A 98 15.76 0.43 5.45
CA LEU A 98 14.88 0.52 6.61
C LEU A 98 14.81 -0.78 7.38
N ASP A 99 14.76 -0.69 8.71
CA ASP A 99 14.31 -1.80 9.55
C ASP A 99 12.81 -2.09 9.37
N ALA A 100 12.34 -3.19 9.94
CA ALA A 100 10.96 -3.64 9.79
C ALA A 100 9.92 -2.63 10.33
N GLN A 101 10.23 -1.92 11.42
CA GLN A 101 9.31 -0.96 12.02
C GLN A 101 9.20 0.29 11.15
N ALA A 102 10.34 0.84 10.72
CA ALA A 102 10.40 2.01 9.86
C ALA A 102 9.80 1.72 8.47
N ALA A 103 10.04 0.53 7.91
CA ALA A 103 9.44 0.10 6.64
C ALA A 103 7.92 0.00 6.73
N SER A 104 7.38 -0.54 7.83
CA SER A 104 5.94 -0.63 8.07
C SER A 104 5.30 0.75 8.23
N ALA A 105 5.95 1.66 8.98
CA ALA A 105 5.48 3.03 9.15
C ALA A 105 5.44 3.79 7.80
N LEU A 106 6.51 3.70 7.01
CA LEU A 106 6.58 4.36 5.69
C LEU A 106 5.57 3.76 4.72
N MET A 107 5.42 2.43 4.68
CA MET A 107 4.41 1.77 3.84
C MET A 107 2.98 2.23 4.21
N GLY A 108 2.67 2.35 5.50
CA GLY A 108 1.38 2.84 5.96
C GLY A 108 1.11 4.30 5.59
N ALA A 109 2.10 5.18 5.75
CA ALA A 109 2.00 6.58 5.34
C ALA A 109 1.85 6.71 3.82
N LEU A 110 2.61 5.93 3.05
CA LEU A 110 2.56 5.91 1.59
C LEU A 110 1.16 5.58 1.07
N ARG A 111 0.50 4.56 1.63
CA ARG A 111 -0.86 4.16 1.23
C ARG A 111 -1.90 5.23 1.54
N LYS A 112 -1.84 5.81 2.75
CA LYS A 112 -2.77 6.87 3.14
C LYS A 112 -2.60 8.12 2.29
N ALA A 113 -1.35 8.49 2.00
CA ALA A 113 -1.04 9.61 1.11
C ALA A 113 -1.57 9.34 -0.30
N ASP A 114 -1.32 8.16 -0.87
CA ASP A 114 -1.83 7.80 -2.20
C ASP A 114 -3.36 7.83 -2.30
N GLU A 115 -4.05 7.27 -1.30
CA GLU A 115 -5.52 7.34 -1.21
C GLU A 115 -6.01 8.79 -1.17
N ALA A 116 -5.41 9.62 -0.31
CA ALA A 116 -5.74 11.03 -0.19
C ALA A 116 -5.50 11.82 -1.49
N ILE A 117 -4.37 11.57 -2.17
CA ILE A 117 -4.04 12.18 -3.47
C ILE A 117 -5.07 11.80 -4.53
N ARG A 118 -5.48 10.52 -4.59
CA ARG A 118 -6.52 10.05 -5.52
C ARG A 118 -7.87 10.71 -5.26
N LEU A 119 -8.21 10.99 -4.01
CA LEU A 119 -9.48 11.60 -3.64
C LEU A 119 -9.55 13.11 -3.90
N VAL A 120 -8.41 13.81 -3.81
CA VAL A 120 -8.34 15.26 -4.07
C VAL A 120 -8.22 15.56 -5.56
N GLU A 121 -7.70 14.63 -6.36
CA GLU A 121 -7.48 14.80 -7.80
C GLU A 121 -6.68 16.10 -8.12
N PRO A 122 -5.45 16.25 -7.59
CA PRO A 122 -4.63 17.42 -7.87
C PRO A 122 -4.24 17.50 -9.35
N ASP A 123 -3.66 18.65 -9.74
CA ASP A 123 -3.18 18.85 -11.11
C ASP A 123 -2.25 17.73 -11.60
N GLU A 124 -2.29 17.45 -12.91
CA GLU A 124 -1.57 16.31 -13.51
C GLU A 124 -0.06 16.34 -13.20
N HIS A 125 0.56 17.51 -13.13
CA HIS A 125 1.99 17.63 -12.81
C HIS A 125 2.33 17.14 -11.39
N VAL A 126 1.40 17.28 -10.44
CA VAL A 126 1.55 16.78 -9.06
C VAL A 126 1.38 15.27 -9.04
N LEU A 127 0.39 14.74 -9.77
CA LEU A 127 0.19 13.30 -9.95
C LEU A 127 1.40 12.64 -10.62
N GLU A 128 1.97 13.27 -11.63
CA GLU A 128 3.15 12.80 -12.33
C GLU A 128 4.38 12.79 -11.40
N ALA A 129 4.57 13.83 -10.58
CA ALA A 129 5.60 13.86 -9.55
C ALA A 129 5.46 12.69 -8.55
N TRP A 130 4.24 12.44 -8.07
CA TRP A 130 3.93 11.32 -7.18
C TRP A 130 4.30 9.97 -7.79
N ARG A 131 3.84 9.71 -9.02
CA ARG A 131 4.11 8.47 -9.76
C ARG A 131 5.60 8.29 -10.03
N ASN A 132 6.32 9.36 -10.37
CA ASN A 132 7.77 9.33 -10.56
C ASN A 132 8.52 8.98 -9.27
N GLY A 133 8.07 9.50 -8.12
CA GLY A 133 8.59 9.13 -6.80
C GLY A 133 8.42 7.63 -6.52
N LEU A 134 7.23 7.08 -6.76
CA LEU A 134 6.95 5.65 -6.63
C LEU A 134 7.82 4.81 -7.58
N ALA A 135 7.99 5.23 -8.84
CA ALA A 135 8.80 4.52 -9.82
C ALA A 135 10.28 4.50 -9.40
N ALA A 136 10.81 5.62 -8.91
CA ALA A 136 12.17 5.70 -8.41
C ALA A 136 12.43 4.80 -7.18
N VAL A 137 11.42 4.53 -6.35
CA VAL A 137 11.52 3.50 -5.30
C VAL A 137 11.69 2.10 -5.92
N LEU A 138 10.98 1.78 -6.99
CA LEU A 138 11.07 0.46 -7.64
C LEU A 138 12.41 0.21 -8.34
N ASP A 139 12.94 1.24 -8.97
CA ASP A 139 14.18 1.17 -9.75
C ASP A 139 15.42 1.08 -8.87
N SER A 140 15.34 1.56 -7.63
CA SER A 140 16.44 1.53 -6.67
C SER A 140 16.66 0.12 -6.10
N SER A 141 17.90 -0.37 -6.21
CA SER A 141 18.33 -1.64 -5.62
C SER A 141 18.45 -1.62 -4.10
N ARG A 142 18.54 -0.44 -3.49
CA ARG A 142 18.62 -0.24 -2.03
C ARG A 142 17.27 -0.08 -1.35
N SER A 143 16.19 -0.07 -2.13
CA SER A 143 14.85 0.10 -1.58
C SER A 143 14.47 -1.12 -0.74
N THR A 144 14.02 -0.87 0.49
CA THR A 144 13.49 -1.91 1.36
C THR A 144 12.32 -2.60 0.68
N ALA A 145 12.39 -3.92 0.60
CA ALA A 145 11.51 -4.74 -0.21
C ALA A 145 10.02 -4.49 0.05
N LEU A 146 9.63 -4.31 1.33
CA LEU A 146 8.24 -3.99 1.73
C LEU A 146 7.71 -2.71 1.06
N VAL A 147 8.52 -1.64 1.06
CA VAL A 147 8.12 -0.35 0.50
C VAL A 147 8.09 -0.41 -1.03
N ALA A 148 9.06 -1.11 -1.64
CA ALA A 148 9.07 -1.36 -3.07
C ALA A 148 7.85 -2.18 -3.53
N GLY A 149 7.45 -3.21 -2.78
CA GLY A 149 6.23 -3.96 -3.07
C GLY A 149 5.00 -3.07 -3.06
N CYS A 150 4.89 -2.19 -2.05
CA CYS A 150 3.80 -1.22 -1.96
C CYS A 150 3.78 -0.25 -3.15
N ALA A 151 4.94 0.32 -3.52
CA ALA A 151 5.04 1.22 -4.66
C ALA A 151 4.61 0.55 -5.99
N ALA A 152 5.00 -0.71 -6.19
CA ALA A 152 4.58 -1.49 -7.37
C ALA A 152 3.07 -1.69 -7.40
N HIS A 153 2.46 -1.98 -6.25
CA HIS A 153 1.02 -2.10 -6.17
C HIS A 153 0.32 -0.78 -6.48
N LEU A 154 0.74 0.34 -5.91
CA LEU A 154 0.13 1.65 -6.17
C LEU A 154 0.25 2.08 -7.64
N LEU A 155 1.41 1.86 -8.26
CA LEU A 155 1.60 2.12 -9.70
C LEU A 155 0.73 1.21 -10.58
N TYR A 156 0.57 -0.04 -10.18
CA TYR A 156 -0.35 -0.97 -10.84
C TYR A 156 -1.81 -0.52 -10.71
N GLU A 157 -2.23 -0.10 -9.51
CA GLU A 157 -3.58 0.40 -9.27
C GLU A 157 -3.90 1.63 -10.11
N ALA A 158 -2.91 2.52 -10.28
CA ALA A 158 -3.01 3.73 -11.08
C ALA A 158 -2.87 3.49 -12.59
N GLY A 159 -2.66 2.24 -13.04
CA GLY A 159 -2.51 1.88 -14.45
C GLY A 159 -1.15 2.24 -15.07
N HIS A 160 -0.16 2.64 -14.26
CA HIS A 160 1.20 2.97 -14.69
C HIS A 160 2.12 1.75 -14.77
N LEU A 161 1.70 0.62 -14.19
CA LEU A 161 2.32 -0.68 -14.39
C LEU A 161 1.32 -1.59 -15.10
N SER A 162 1.72 -2.20 -16.22
CA SER A 162 0.87 -3.18 -16.91
C SER A 162 0.85 -4.51 -16.17
N ALA A 163 -0.16 -5.35 -16.40
CA ALA A 163 -0.22 -6.69 -15.81
C ALA A 163 1.02 -7.54 -16.16
N GLN A 164 1.52 -7.44 -17.39
CA GLN A 164 2.74 -8.14 -17.81
C GLN A 164 3.98 -7.60 -17.08
N ALA A 165 4.14 -6.27 -17.00
CA ALA A 165 5.28 -5.68 -16.29
C ALA A 165 5.25 -6.01 -14.79
N THR A 166 4.06 -6.08 -14.20
CA THR A 166 3.87 -6.57 -12.81
C THR A 166 4.27 -8.03 -12.67
N ALA A 167 3.88 -8.90 -13.61
CA ALA A 167 4.29 -10.30 -13.61
C ALA A 167 5.81 -10.46 -13.69
N ASP A 168 6.44 -9.74 -14.61
CA ASP A 168 7.90 -9.76 -14.79
C ASP A 168 8.62 -9.24 -13.53
N LEU A 169 8.08 -8.20 -12.89
CA LEU A 169 8.61 -7.65 -11.64
C LEU A 169 8.47 -8.63 -10.48
N LEU A 170 7.31 -9.28 -10.33
CA LEU A 170 7.09 -10.32 -9.32
C LEU A 170 8.02 -11.50 -9.54
N ALA A 171 8.11 -12.02 -10.77
CA ALA A 171 9.02 -13.11 -11.11
C ALA A 171 10.48 -12.78 -10.79
N LYS A 172 10.93 -11.55 -11.10
CA LYS A 172 12.28 -11.07 -10.76
C LYS A 172 12.49 -10.97 -9.25
N ARG A 173 11.59 -10.30 -8.53
CA ARG A 173 11.72 -10.01 -7.09
C ARG A 173 11.56 -11.25 -6.23
N LEU A 174 10.86 -12.28 -6.73
CA LEU A 174 10.59 -13.52 -6.01
C LEU A 174 11.40 -14.71 -6.56
N SER A 175 12.42 -14.43 -7.37
CA SER A 175 13.31 -15.46 -7.91
C SER A 175 14.17 -16.11 -6.82
N PRO A 176 14.70 -17.33 -7.04
CA PRO A 176 15.58 -18.01 -6.08
C PRO A 176 16.84 -17.21 -5.68
N GLY A 177 17.24 -16.22 -6.48
CA GLY A 177 18.36 -15.34 -6.18
C GLY A 177 18.05 -14.23 -5.17
N THR A 178 16.78 -14.01 -4.83
CA THR A 178 16.37 -13.06 -3.79
C THR A 178 16.33 -13.77 -2.43
N SER A 179 16.69 -13.07 -1.35
CA SER A 179 16.54 -13.63 0.00
C SER A 179 15.06 -13.92 0.29
N VAL A 180 14.76 -15.01 1.01
CA VAL A 180 13.37 -15.37 1.39
C VAL A 180 12.69 -14.23 2.16
N ILE A 181 13.46 -13.50 2.98
CA ILE A 181 12.97 -12.36 3.75
C ILE A 181 12.55 -11.21 2.82
N ASP A 182 13.40 -10.85 1.86
CA ASP A 182 13.09 -9.77 0.92
C ASP A 182 11.97 -10.13 -0.04
N ALA A 183 11.94 -11.37 -0.53
CA ALA A 183 10.85 -11.88 -1.36
C ALA A 183 9.53 -11.80 -0.59
N ALA A 184 9.52 -12.24 0.67
CA ALA A 184 8.34 -12.19 1.50
C ALA A 184 7.89 -10.76 1.81
N ALA A 185 8.82 -9.85 2.10
CA ALA A 185 8.53 -8.45 2.36
C ALA A 185 7.99 -7.75 1.10
N PHE A 186 8.58 -7.97 -0.08
CA PHE A 186 8.08 -7.42 -1.34
C PHE A 186 6.66 -7.90 -1.63
N PHE A 187 6.42 -9.20 -1.50
CA PHE A 187 5.10 -9.78 -1.73
C PHE A 187 4.07 -9.26 -0.70
N GLU A 188 4.43 -9.13 0.58
CA GLU A 188 3.59 -8.46 1.58
C GLU A 188 3.24 -7.03 1.15
N GLY A 189 4.25 -6.24 0.77
CA GLY A 189 4.07 -4.85 0.38
C GLY A 189 3.13 -4.71 -0.80
N PHE A 190 3.26 -5.60 -1.79
CA PHE A 190 2.43 -5.62 -2.98
C PHE A 190 0.98 -6.03 -2.67
N PHE A 191 0.78 -7.07 -1.85
CA PHE A 191 -0.56 -7.62 -1.62
C PHE A 191 -1.30 -7.07 -0.40
N SER A 192 -0.63 -6.33 0.48
CA SER A 192 -1.29 -5.62 1.58
C SER A 192 -2.36 -4.69 1.01
N GLY A 193 -3.63 -4.85 1.38
CA GLY A 193 -4.76 -4.09 0.80
C GLY A 193 -5.19 -4.49 -0.62
N ALA A 194 -4.41 -5.32 -1.34
CA ALA A 194 -4.70 -5.74 -2.72
C ALA A 194 -5.55 -7.02 -2.82
N GLY A 195 -5.86 -7.68 -1.70
CA GLY A 195 -6.50 -9.00 -1.70
C GLY A 195 -7.80 -9.04 -2.50
N GLN A 196 -8.62 -7.98 -2.43
CA GLN A 196 -9.86 -7.89 -3.21
C GLN A 196 -9.60 -7.73 -4.71
N ARG A 197 -8.50 -7.09 -5.13
CA ARG A 197 -8.20 -6.92 -6.57
C ARG A 197 -7.92 -8.23 -7.26
N LEU A 198 -7.32 -9.20 -6.58
CA LEU A 198 -7.16 -10.56 -7.11
C LEU A 198 -8.50 -11.21 -7.49
N ILE A 199 -9.63 -10.76 -6.93
CA ILE A 199 -10.96 -11.28 -7.26
C ILE A 199 -11.43 -10.79 -8.64
N TYR A 200 -11.01 -9.60 -9.07
CA TYR A 200 -11.54 -8.97 -10.29
C TYR A 200 -10.50 -8.85 -11.41
N ASP A 201 -9.22 -8.81 -11.06
CA ASP A 201 -8.13 -8.56 -12.01
C ASP A 201 -7.52 -9.86 -12.54
N GLU A 202 -7.89 -10.23 -13.77
CA GLU A 202 -7.40 -11.44 -14.44
C GLU A 202 -5.89 -11.36 -14.74
N GLY A 203 -5.39 -10.18 -15.09
CA GLY A 203 -3.98 -9.98 -15.37
C GLY A 203 -3.13 -10.18 -14.12
N LEU A 204 -3.57 -9.60 -13.00
CA LEU A 204 -2.89 -9.81 -11.71
C LEU A 204 -2.95 -11.26 -11.24
N ARG A 205 -4.09 -11.94 -11.42
CA ARG A 205 -4.21 -13.37 -11.11
C ARG A 205 -3.22 -14.20 -11.94
N GLY A 206 -3.15 -13.94 -13.25
CA GLY A 206 -2.19 -14.62 -14.13
C GLY A 206 -0.74 -14.40 -13.72
N ALA A 207 -0.39 -13.17 -13.29
CA ALA A 207 0.93 -12.85 -12.77
C ALA A 207 1.29 -13.67 -11.52
N VAL A 208 0.34 -13.79 -10.57
CA VAL A 208 0.53 -14.59 -9.34
C VAL A 208 0.60 -16.08 -9.66
N ASP A 209 -0.25 -16.57 -10.55
CA ASP A 209 -0.28 -17.98 -10.96
C ASP A 209 1.03 -18.40 -11.63
N ALA A 210 1.54 -17.60 -12.58
CA ALA A 210 2.81 -17.84 -13.23
C ALA A 210 3.99 -17.86 -12.24
N TRP A 211 3.97 -16.95 -11.26
CA TRP A 211 4.97 -16.96 -10.20
C TRP A 211 4.88 -18.21 -9.32
N LEU A 212 3.69 -18.56 -8.81
CA LEU A 212 3.51 -19.76 -7.97
C LEU A 212 3.94 -21.03 -8.71
N ALA A 213 3.65 -21.12 -10.01
CA ALA A 213 4.05 -22.24 -10.86
C ALA A 213 5.56 -22.30 -11.12
N SER A 214 6.30 -21.20 -10.93
CA SER A 214 7.76 -21.15 -11.10
C SER A 214 8.54 -21.60 -9.86
N LEU A 215 7.89 -21.69 -8.70
CA LEU A 215 8.53 -22.09 -7.45
C LEU A 215 8.73 -23.61 -7.39
N ASP A 216 9.88 -24.04 -6.88
CA ASP A 216 10.07 -25.43 -6.45
C ASP A 216 9.35 -25.71 -5.12
N GLU A 217 9.31 -26.97 -4.70
CA GLU A 217 8.61 -27.41 -3.49
C GLU A 217 9.13 -26.71 -2.22
N GLU A 218 10.44 -26.56 -2.07
CA GLU A 218 11.05 -25.94 -0.89
C GLU A 218 10.74 -24.44 -0.82
N ALA A 219 10.87 -23.73 -1.94
CA ALA A 219 10.53 -22.32 -2.06
C ALA A 219 9.03 -22.11 -1.87
N PHE A 220 8.17 -22.94 -2.46
CA PHE A 220 6.73 -22.84 -2.29
C PHE A 220 6.31 -22.95 -0.81
N VAL A 221 6.83 -23.96 -0.10
CA VAL A 221 6.54 -24.17 1.33
C VAL A 221 7.02 -22.98 2.17
N ALA A 222 8.18 -22.40 1.86
CA ALA A 222 8.70 -21.22 2.56
C ALA A 222 7.78 -19.98 2.43
N HIS A 223 7.02 -19.86 1.33
CA HIS A 223 6.13 -18.73 1.07
C HIS A 223 4.68 -18.97 1.56
N LEU A 224 4.29 -20.19 1.95
CA LEU A 224 2.94 -20.49 2.44
C LEU A 224 2.46 -19.62 3.63
N PRO A 225 3.28 -19.33 4.67
CA PRO A 225 2.85 -18.47 5.78
C PRO A 225 2.46 -17.06 5.32
N LEU A 226 3.18 -16.55 4.32
CA LEU A 226 2.93 -15.23 3.77
C LEU A 226 1.65 -15.20 2.95
N LEU A 227 1.45 -16.19 2.07
CA LEU A 227 0.20 -16.37 1.32
C LEU A 227 -0.99 -16.47 2.29
N ARG A 228 -0.86 -17.25 3.37
CA ARG A 228 -1.88 -17.35 4.43
C ARG A 228 -2.26 -15.98 4.98
N ARG A 229 -1.27 -15.15 5.31
CA ARG A 229 -1.49 -13.82 5.89
C ARG A 229 -2.14 -12.85 4.91
N VAL A 230 -1.75 -12.89 3.63
CA VAL A 230 -2.39 -12.07 2.59
C VAL A 230 -3.85 -12.46 2.43
N PHE A 231 -4.14 -13.76 2.34
CA PHE A 231 -5.51 -14.25 2.15
C PHE A 231 -6.36 -14.26 3.42
N SER A 232 -5.77 -14.16 4.62
CA SER A 232 -6.52 -14.04 5.87
C SER A 232 -7.24 -12.69 6.00
N ASN A 233 -6.79 -11.68 5.27
CA ASN A 233 -7.45 -10.36 5.22
C ASN A 233 -8.75 -10.39 4.39
N LEU A 234 -8.99 -11.46 3.62
CA LEU A 234 -10.24 -11.66 2.89
C LEU A 234 -11.29 -12.29 3.79
N ASP A 235 -12.53 -11.84 3.67
CA ASP A 235 -13.66 -12.53 4.30
C ASP A 235 -13.99 -13.87 3.58
N SER A 236 -14.92 -14.64 4.15
CA SER A 236 -15.30 -15.94 3.59
C SER A 236 -15.93 -15.86 2.19
N MET A 237 -16.63 -14.76 1.87
CA MET A 237 -17.25 -14.54 0.56
C MET A 237 -16.21 -14.13 -0.48
N GLU A 238 -15.25 -13.29 -0.10
CA GLU A 238 -14.14 -12.84 -0.92
C GLU A 238 -13.21 -14.00 -1.28
N ARG A 239 -12.86 -14.84 -0.30
CA ARG A 239 -12.10 -16.09 -0.57
C ARG A 239 -12.82 -16.97 -1.58
N ARG A 240 -14.14 -17.15 -1.41
CA ARG A 240 -14.95 -17.93 -2.34
C ARG A 240 -14.93 -17.34 -3.75
N ARG A 241 -15.12 -16.02 -3.89
CA ARG A 241 -15.07 -15.34 -5.19
C ARG A 241 -13.69 -15.43 -5.84
N LEU A 242 -12.61 -15.32 -5.07
CA LEU A 242 -11.26 -15.53 -5.56
C LEU A 242 -11.08 -16.96 -6.10
N ILE A 243 -11.53 -17.96 -5.34
CA ILE A 243 -11.48 -19.37 -5.76
C ILE A 243 -12.31 -19.58 -7.04
N GLU A 244 -13.52 -19.03 -7.11
CA GLU A 244 -14.36 -19.09 -8.31
C GLU A 244 -13.74 -18.35 -9.51
N ALA A 245 -13.00 -17.27 -9.27
CA ALA A 245 -12.31 -16.52 -10.31
C ALA A 245 -11.08 -17.28 -10.84
N VAL A 246 -10.38 -18.03 -9.99
CA VAL A 246 -9.22 -18.85 -10.35
C VAL A 246 -9.66 -20.15 -11.03
N LEU A 247 -10.68 -20.82 -10.50
CA LEU A 247 -11.13 -22.13 -10.97
C LEU A 247 -12.26 -22.07 -12.04
N GLY A 248 -12.84 -20.88 -12.25
CA GLY A 248 -13.95 -20.63 -13.18
C GLY A 248 -15.35 -20.93 -12.59
N LYS A 249 -16.40 -20.30 -13.17
CA LYS A 249 -17.83 -20.37 -12.73
C LYS A 249 -18.44 -21.78 -12.64
N ARG A 250 -17.76 -22.83 -13.12
CA ARG A 250 -18.20 -24.23 -13.03
C ARG A 250 -17.48 -25.05 -11.96
N ALA A 251 -16.52 -24.47 -11.26
CA ALA A 251 -15.85 -25.10 -10.14
C ALA A 251 -16.33 -24.46 -8.84
N SER A 252 -17.47 -24.92 -8.31
CA SER A 252 -17.52 -25.07 -6.86
C SER A 252 -16.31 -25.92 -6.49
N LEU A 253 -15.55 -25.64 -5.43
CA LEU A 253 -14.75 -26.70 -4.80
C LEU A 253 -15.73 -27.86 -4.55
N PRO A 254 -15.62 -29.02 -5.23
CA PRO A 254 -16.47 -30.16 -4.95
C PRO A 254 -16.47 -30.41 -3.44
N ALA A 255 -17.66 -30.65 -2.85
CA ALA A 255 -17.71 -31.23 -1.53
C ALA A 255 -16.97 -32.59 -1.59
N GLY A 256 -15.76 -32.64 -1.02
CA GLY A 256 -14.85 -33.79 -1.14
C GLY A 256 -14.07 -33.87 -2.46
N LEU A 257 -13.19 -32.90 -2.75
CA LEU A 257 -12.18 -33.09 -3.80
C LEU A 257 -11.28 -34.29 -3.50
N THR A 258 -11.30 -35.27 -4.39
CA THR A 258 -10.25 -36.28 -4.58
C THR A 258 -9.34 -35.84 -5.73
N PRO A 259 -8.01 -35.95 -5.59
CA PRO A 259 -7.06 -35.46 -6.59
C PRO A 259 -7.15 -36.26 -7.90
N SER A 260 -6.96 -35.58 -9.04
CA SER A 260 -6.79 -36.20 -10.35
C SER A 260 -5.65 -37.23 -10.32
N PRO A 261 -5.80 -38.43 -10.93
CA PRO A 261 -4.88 -39.55 -10.71
C PRO A 261 -3.42 -39.27 -11.11
N ASP A 262 -3.17 -38.33 -12.02
CA ASP A 262 -1.89 -38.22 -12.72
C ASP A 262 -1.02 -37.02 -12.28
N GLY A 263 -1.42 -36.25 -11.26
CA GLY A 263 -0.69 -35.07 -10.78
C GLY A 263 0.65 -35.36 -10.06
N GLY A 264 1.10 -36.62 -10.01
CA GLY A 264 2.29 -37.00 -9.28
C GLY A 264 2.14 -36.93 -7.75
N GLU A 265 3.07 -37.57 -7.04
CA GLU A 265 3.04 -37.69 -5.59
C GLU A 265 3.34 -36.36 -4.85
N ALA A 266 3.98 -35.42 -5.53
CA ALA A 266 4.28 -34.09 -5.03
C ALA A 266 3.02 -33.19 -5.00
N TRP A 267 2.22 -33.17 -6.06
CA TRP A 267 0.99 -32.36 -6.11
C TRP A 267 -0.05 -32.82 -5.07
N ARG A 268 -0.13 -34.14 -4.81
CA ARG A 268 -1.02 -34.72 -3.80
C ARG A 268 -0.70 -34.24 -2.37
N ARG A 269 0.58 -34.02 -2.06
CA ARG A 269 1.00 -33.47 -0.76
C ARG A 269 0.69 -31.97 -0.65
N HIS A 270 0.95 -31.21 -1.71
CA HIS A 270 0.69 -29.76 -1.75
C HIS A 270 -0.79 -29.41 -1.61
N PHE A 271 -1.67 -30.14 -2.31
CA PHE A 271 -3.10 -29.86 -2.28
C PHE A 271 -3.71 -30.06 -0.87
N GLY A 272 -3.25 -31.07 -0.12
CA GLY A 272 -3.69 -31.31 1.25
C GLY A 272 -3.33 -30.20 2.23
N LEU A 273 -2.20 -29.52 2.03
CA LEU A 273 -1.77 -28.40 2.86
C LEU A 273 -2.55 -27.12 2.51
N ILE A 274 -2.72 -26.85 1.21
CA ILE A 274 -3.46 -25.68 0.71
C ILE A 274 -4.95 -25.77 1.07
N GLY A 275 -5.55 -26.97 1.01
CA GLY A 275 -6.95 -27.19 1.41
C GLY A 275 -7.22 -26.87 2.89
N LYS A 276 -6.33 -27.28 3.80
CA LYS A 276 -6.43 -26.97 5.24
C LYS A 276 -6.26 -25.48 5.52
N LEU A 277 -5.35 -24.84 4.79
CA LEU A 277 -5.10 -23.40 4.82
C LEU A 277 -6.32 -22.56 4.43
N LEU A 278 -7.02 -22.97 3.37
CA LEU A 278 -8.20 -22.26 2.84
C LEU A 278 -9.46 -22.50 3.68
N ALA A 279 -9.53 -23.63 4.40
CA ALA A 279 -10.64 -23.96 5.30
C ALA A 279 -10.54 -23.28 6.68
N GLY A 280 -9.42 -22.60 7.00
CA GLY A 280 -9.24 -21.91 8.27
C GLY A 280 -8.95 -22.82 9.48
N GLU A 281 -8.56 -24.08 9.25
CA GLU A 281 -8.18 -24.99 10.33
C GLU A 281 -6.71 -24.81 10.74
N PRO A 282 -6.39 -24.81 12.05
CA PRO A 282 -5.00 -24.75 12.50
C PRO A 282 -4.25 -26.01 12.09
N SER A 283 -3.14 -25.83 11.37
CA SER A 283 -2.18 -26.90 11.11
C SER A 283 -1.44 -27.21 12.41
N HIS A 284 -1.88 -28.22 13.16
CA HIS A 284 -1.03 -28.81 14.19
C HIS A 284 0.05 -29.67 13.53
N GLY A 285 1.26 -29.13 13.52
CA GLY A 285 2.53 -29.80 13.23
C GLY A 285 3.63 -29.03 13.92
#